data_AF-A0A2K3K6R5-F1
#
_entry.id   AF-A0A2K3K6R5-F1
#
_cell.length_a   1.000
_cell.length_b   1.000
_cell.length_c   1.000
_cell.angle_alpha   90.00
_cell.angle_beta   90.00
_cell.angle_gamma   90.00
#
_symmetry.space_group_name_H-M   'P 1'
#
loop_
_entity.id
_entity.type
_entity.pdbx_description
1 polymer ?
#
loop_
_entity_poly.entity_id
_entity_poly.type
_entity_poly.pdbx_seq_one_letter_code
_entity_poly.pdbx_strand_id
1 'polypeptide(L)'
;MIIGLVDSGIWPESWNFKDNKMSKIPSKWKERCEYSIHFNASLCNKKLIGAKFFNKGLLAKHPNTTLGLYSTCDTLGHVTTSSTVAGSRVGSASYFGYAAGTTSGVALNSHVAMYKALWKQTVFSSNVIAAIDAAISDGVDVLSLSFGCTEFVPLYEYPLAIATFAAMKK
;
A
#
# COMPACT_ATOMS: atom_id res chain seq x y z
N MET A 1 6.00 14.84 -1.23
CA MET A 1 6.13 13.73 -0.27
C MET A 1 5.43 12.50 -0.83
N ILE A 2 6.01 11.33 -0.63
CA ILE A 2 5.55 10.02 -1.07
C ILE A 2 5.30 9.19 0.20
N ILE A 3 4.07 8.73 0.39
CA ILE A 3 3.70 7.83 1.47
C ILE A 3 3.63 6.42 0.92
N GLY A 4 4.44 5.52 1.48
CA GLY A 4 4.43 4.10 1.19
C GLY A 4 3.48 3.38 2.13
N LEU A 5 2.54 2.63 1.57
CA LEU A 5 1.57 1.84 2.32
C LEU A 5 1.92 0.37 2.14
N VAL A 6 2.20 -0.32 3.25
CA VAL A 6 2.28 -1.79 3.23
C VAL A 6 0.97 -2.33 3.77
N ASP A 7 0.16 -2.92 2.89
CA ASP A 7 -1.23 -3.25 3.19
C ASP A 7 -1.73 -4.46 2.34
N SER A 8 -3.03 -4.70 2.26
CA SER A 8 -3.69 -5.72 1.45
C SER A 8 -3.92 -5.34 0.00
N GLY A 9 -3.48 -4.14 -0.41
CA GLY A 9 -3.59 -3.62 -1.76
C GLY A 9 -4.32 -2.30 -1.82
N ILE A 10 -4.70 -1.91 -3.04
CA ILE A 10 -5.39 -0.65 -3.31
C ILE A 10 -6.55 -0.83 -4.29
N TRP A 11 -7.56 0.03 -4.22
CA TRP A 11 -8.62 0.12 -5.23
C TRP A 11 -8.43 1.40 -6.06
N PRO A 12 -7.64 1.37 -7.15
CA PRO A 12 -7.16 2.57 -7.83
C PRO A 12 -8.28 3.42 -8.46
N GLU A 13 -9.41 2.83 -8.79
CA GLU A 13 -10.57 3.52 -9.38
C GLU A 13 -11.34 4.38 -8.36
N SER A 14 -11.06 4.23 -7.06
CA SER A 14 -11.72 5.00 -6.01
C SER A 14 -11.51 6.50 -6.21
N TRP A 15 -12.54 7.29 -5.89
CA TRP A 15 -12.43 8.76 -5.91
C TRP A 15 -11.35 9.30 -4.97
N ASN A 16 -11.01 8.56 -3.91
CA ASN A 16 -9.91 8.89 -3.01
C ASN A 16 -8.53 8.86 -3.70
N PHE A 17 -8.38 8.26 -4.88
CA PHE A 17 -7.10 8.19 -5.59
C PHE A 17 -7.11 8.91 -6.93
N LYS A 18 -8.05 9.83 -7.14
CA LYS A 18 -8.02 10.77 -8.27
C LYS A 18 -6.94 11.82 -8.07
N ASP A 19 -6.38 12.30 -9.18
CA ASP A 19 -5.17 13.13 -9.18
C ASP A 19 -5.38 14.57 -9.67
N ASN A 20 -6.63 15.03 -9.75
CA ASN A 20 -7.03 16.33 -10.31
C ASN A 20 -6.26 17.54 -9.76
N LYS A 21 -5.82 17.48 -8.49
CA LYS A 21 -5.10 18.56 -7.80
C LYS A 21 -3.67 18.17 -7.40
N MET A 22 -3.14 17.08 -7.95
CA MET A 22 -1.81 16.60 -7.61
C MET A 22 -0.73 17.37 -8.36
N SER A 23 0.36 17.65 -7.64
CA SER A 23 1.61 18.11 -8.24
C SER A 23 2.19 17.06 -9.20
N LYS A 24 3.20 17.47 -9.98
CA LYS A 24 4.00 16.53 -10.76
C LYS A 24 4.62 15.48 -9.83
N ILE A 25 4.77 14.26 -10.33
CA ILE A 25 5.45 13.17 -9.62
C ILE A 25 6.89 13.62 -9.31
N PRO A 26 7.40 13.43 -8.08
CA PRO A 26 8.76 13.84 -7.72
C PRO A 26 9.79 13.15 -8.61
N SER A 27 10.81 13.89 -9.07
CA SER A 27 11.85 13.37 -9.98
C SER A 27 12.68 12.23 -9.38
N LYS A 28 12.74 12.14 -8.04
CA LYS A 28 13.39 11.02 -7.33
C LYS A 28 12.64 9.69 -7.51
N TRP A 29 11.35 9.72 -7.82
CA TRP A 29 10.53 8.53 -7.99
C TRP A 29 10.73 7.96 -9.40
N LYS A 30 11.29 6.75 -9.48
CA LYS A 30 11.63 6.09 -10.75
C LYS A 30 10.73 4.90 -11.06
N GLU A 31 10.12 4.34 -10.03
CA GLU A 31 9.34 3.12 -10.10
C GLU A 31 7.91 3.39 -10.54
N ARG A 32 7.26 2.38 -11.14
CA ARG A 32 5.88 2.50 -11.64
C ARG A 32 5.04 1.33 -11.16
N CYS A 33 3.73 1.42 -11.38
CA CYS A 33 2.80 0.33 -11.18
C CYS A 33 3.26 -0.94 -11.91
N GLU A 34 3.49 -2.01 -11.15
CA GLU A 34 3.72 -3.34 -11.70
C GLU A 34 2.47 -3.85 -12.41
N TYR A 35 2.66 -4.49 -13.55
CA TYR A 35 1.57 -5.13 -14.28
C TYR A 35 1.16 -6.42 -13.57
N SER A 36 -0.15 -6.60 -13.37
CA SER A 36 -0.74 -7.85 -12.87
C SER A 36 -2.16 -8.04 -13.40
N ILE A 37 -2.76 -9.19 -13.10
CA ILE A 37 -4.11 -9.54 -13.57
C ILE A 37 -5.10 -8.50 -12.99
N HIS A 38 -5.85 -7.81 -13.85
CA HIS A 38 -6.72 -6.68 -13.49
C HIS A 38 -6.04 -5.41 -12.98
N PHE A 39 -4.70 -5.31 -13.08
CA PHE A 39 -4.00 -4.08 -12.73
C PHE A 39 -2.91 -3.76 -13.75
N ASN A 40 -3.18 -2.79 -14.61
CA ASN A 40 -2.22 -2.34 -15.61
C ASN A 40 -1.57 -1.01 -15.19
N ALA A 41 -0.48 -0.65 -15.86
CA ALA A 41 0.24 0.59 -15.56
C ALA A 41 -0.61 1.87 -15.74
N SER A 42 -1.72 1.81 -16.47
CA SER A 42 -2.63 2.95 -16.66
C SER A 42 -3.50 3.27 -15.43
N LEU A 43 -3.55 2.36 -14.45
CA LEU A 43 -4.22 2.62 -13.17
C LEU A 43 -3.37 3.47 -12.22
N CYS A 44 -2.07 3.60 -12.47
CA CYS A 44 -1.24 4.61 -11.82
C CYS A 44 -1.53 5.99 -12.42
N ASN A 45 -1.49 7.02 -11.58
CA ASN A 45 -1.67 8.41 -11.95
C ASN A 45 -0.77 9.30 -11.07
N LYS A 46 -0.99 10.63 -11.00
CA LYS A 46 -0.15 11.48 -10.13
C LYS A 46 -0.47 11.32 -8.65
N LYS A 47 -1.56 10.65 -8.28
CA LYS A 47 -1.93 10.35 -6.89
C LYS A 47 -1.36 9.00 -6.46
N LEU A 48 -1.75 7.92 -7.13
CA LEU A 48 -1.16 6.59 -6.98
C LEU A 48 0.00 6.46 -7.97
N ILE A 49 1.23 6.67 -7.51
CA ILE A 49 2.42 6.78 -8.37
C ILE A 49 3.17 5.45 -8.53
N GLY A 50 2.88 4.47 -7.67
CA GLY A 50 3.42 3.12 -7.79
C GLY A 50 2.59 2.10 -7.03
N ALA A 51 2.61 0.87 -7.51
CA ALA A 51 1.94 -0.26 -6.86
C ALA A 51 2.73 -1.54 -7.16
N LYS A 52 3.10 -2.27 -6.12
CA LYS A 52 3.84 -3.54 -6.16
C LYS A 52 3.16 -4.55 -5.25
N PHE A 53 3.35 -5.84 -5.49
CA PHE A 53 2.83 -6.89 -4.61
C PHE A 53 3.90 -7.95 -4.31
N PHE A 54 3.81 -8.53 -3.11
CA PHE A 54 4.80 -9.46 -2.57
C PHE A 54 4.09 -10.73 -2.11
N ASN A 55 4.20 -11.80 -2.88
CA ASN A 55 3.52 -13.08 -2.62
C ASN A 55 4.47 -14.29 -2.56
N LYS A 56 5.79 -14.11 -2.67
CA LYS A 56 6.74 -15.22 -2.73
C LYS A 56 6.66 -16.15 -1.52
N GLY A 57 6.50 -15.60 -0.31
CA GLY A 57 6.28 -16.40 0.91
C GLY A 57 4.98 -17.22 0.88
N LEU A 58 3.93 -16.67 0.24
CA LEU A 58 2.66 -17.37 0.04
C LEU A 58 2.83 -18.53 -0.92
N LEU A 59 3.46 -18.30 -2.07
CA LEU A 59 3.71 -19.33 -3.08
C LEU A 59 4.63 -20.44 -2.56
N ALA A 60 5.62 -20.10 -1.72
CA ALA A 60 6.51 -21.09 -1.11
C ALA A 60 5.76 -22.04 -0.16
N LYS A 61 4.79 -21.53 0.62
CA LYS A 61 4.00 -22.36 1.55
C LYS A 61 2.82 -23.05 0.86
N HIS A 62 2.25 -22.43 -0.17
CA HIS A 62 1.06 -22.89 -0.87
C HIS A 62 1.27 -22.86 -2.40
N PRO A 63 2.06 -23.79 -2.96
CA PRO A 63 2.44 -23.77 -4.38
C PRO A 63 1.26 -24.00 -5.34
N ASN A 64 0.19 -24.65 -4.86
CA ASN A 64 -1.01 -24.96 -5.65
C ASN A 64 -2.09 -23.86 -5.57
N THR A 65 -1.82 -22.69 -4.97
CA THR A 65 -2.81 -21.60 -4.91
C THR A 65 -2.94 -20.90 -6.26
N THR A 66 -4.17 -20.84 -6.78
CA THR A 66 -4.51 -20.33 -8.12
C THR A 66 -4.07 -18.88 -8.33
N LEU A 67 -3.35 -18.63 -9.43
CA LEU A 67 -2.73 -17.34 -9.77
C LEU A 67 -3.69 -16.18 -10.05
N GLY A 68 -4.99 -16.44 -10.27
CA GLY A 68 -5.96 -15.46 -10.77
C GLY A 68 -6.27 -14.26 -9.86
N LEU A 69 -5.66 -14.20 -8.66
CA LEU A 69 -5.90 -13.17 -7.64
C LEU A 69 -4.62 -12.40 -7.25
N TYR A 70 -3.48 -12.68 -7.90
CA TYR A 70 -2.22 -11.99 -7.59
C TYR A 70 -2.10 -10.67 -8.34
N SER A 71 -2.82 -9.69 -7.82
CA SER A 71 -2.68 -8.30 -8.22
C SER A 71 -2.54 -7.40 -7.01
N THR A 72 -2.13 -6.15 -7.27
CA THR A 72 -2.09 -5.08 -6.27
C THR A 72 -3.49 -4.60 -5.85
N CYS A 73 -4.56 -5.07 -6.51
CA CYS A 73 -5.93 -4.73 -6.13
C CYS A 73 -6.25 -5.23 -4.73
N ASP A 74 -6.89 -4.39 -3.92
CA ASP A 74 -7.41 -4.82 -2.62
C ASP A 74 -8.65 -5.72 -2.82
N THR A 75 -8.68 -6.84 -2.08
CA THR A 75 -9.80 -7.78 -2.04
C THR A 75 -10.32 -8.02 -0.62
N LEU A 76 -9.75 -7.33 0.38
CA LEU A 76 -10.13 -7.44 1.79
C LEU A 76 -10.94 -6.24 2.30
N GLY A 77 -10.82 -5.08 1.66
CA GLY A 77 -11.44 -3.83 2.11
C GLY A 77 -10.65 -3.08 3.18
N HIS A 78 -9.46 -3.58 3.55
CA HIS A 78 -8.56 -2.92 4.50
C HIS A 78 -7.95 -1.63 3.92
N VAL A 79 -8.08 -1.40 2.59
CA VAL A 79 -7.64 -0.18 1.88
C VAL A 79 -8.17 1.14 2.46
N THR A 80 -9.17 1.11 3.36
CA THR A 80 -9.68 2.29 4.09
C THR A 80 -8.56 3.06 4.83
N THR A 81 -7.49 2.38 5.24
CA THR A 81 -6.31 3.04 5.82
C THR A 81 -5.64 3.98 4.81
N SER A 82 -5.52 3.54 3.56
CA SER A 82 -4.86 4.29 2.48
C SER A 82 -5.56 5.62 2.21
N SER A 83 -6.91 5.63 2.18
CA SER A 83 -7.69 6.86 2.01
C SER A 83 -7.68 7.75 3.25
N THR A 84 -7.57 7.19 4.45
CA THR A 84 -7.44 7.97 5.70
C THR A 84 -6.11 8.72 5.76
N VAL A 85 -5.01 8.07 5.33
CA VAL A 85 -3.69 8.69 5.34
C VAL A 85 -3.55 9.72 4.22
N ALA A 86 -3.93 9.35 3.01
CA ALA A 86 -3.60 10.12 1.81
C ALA A 86 -4.74 10.19 0.80
N GLY A 87 -6.01 10.03 1.17
CA GLY A 87 -7.13 10.17 0.23
C GLY A 87 -7.25 11.59 -0.33
N SER A 88 -7.54 11.69 -1.62
CA SER A 88 -7.97 12.92 -2.29
C SER A 88 -9.30 13.41 -1.72
N ARG A 89 -9.63 14.67 -1.98
CA ARG A 89 -10.85 15.29 -1.48
C ARG A 89 -12.05 14.76 -2.26
N VAL A 90 -12.99 14.12 -1.57
CA VAL A 90 -14.20 13.54 -2.16
C VAL A 90 -15.43 14.19 -1.52
N GLY A 91 -16.21 14.91 -2.32
CA GLY A 91 -17.45 15.53 -1.86
C GLY A 91 -18.60 14.52 -1.78
N SER A 92 -19.60 14.83 -0.94
CA SER A 92 -20.84 14.04 -0.80
C SER A 92 -20.62 12.56 -0.46
N ALA A 93 -19.54 12.26 0.25
CA ALA A 93 -19.31 10.92 0.78
C ALA A 93 -20.14 10.70 2.03
N SER A 94 -20.67 9.49 2.20
CA SER A 94 -21.39 9.06 3.40
C SER A 94 -21.33 7.54 3.53
N TYR A 95 -21.58 7.03 4.73
CA TYR A 95 -21.81 5.61 4.97
C TYR A 95 -23.31 5.40 5.24
N PHE A 96 -24.08 4.96 4.24
CA PHE A 96 -25.55 4.82 4.34
C PHE A 96 -26.25 6.09 4.89
N GLY A 97 -25.77 7.27 4.51
CA GLY A 97 -26.29 8.56 5.00
C GLY A 97 -25.65 9.07 6.30
N TYR A 98 -24.93 8.24 7.04
CA TYR A 98 -24.14 8.67 8.20
C TYR A 98 -22.85 9.36 7.78
N ALA A 99 -22.39 10.30 8.63
CA ALA A 99 -21.17 11.07 8.42
C ALA A 99 -21.10 11.75 7.04
N ALA A 100 -22.25 12.24 6.55
CA ALA A 100 -22.34 12.91 5.26
C ALA A 100 -21.44 14.16 5.24
N GLY A 101 -20.58 14.26 4.23
CA GLY A 101 -19.70 15.39 4.11
C GLY A 101 -18.65 15.23 3.02
N THR A 102 -17.57 15.98 3.18
CA THR A 102 -16.40 15.87 2.32
C THR A 102 -15.31 15.09 3.06
N THR A 103 -14.86 13.98 2.49
CA THR A 103 -13.74 13.22 3.04
C THR A 103 -12.43 13.67 2.40
N SER A 104 -11.35 13.53 3.15
CA SER A 104 -9.97 13.69 2.68
C SER A 104 -9.03 12.94 3.62
N GLY A 105 -7.91 12.46 3.10
CA GLY A 105 -6.84 11.97 3.94
C GLY A 105 -6.11 13.10 4.68
N VAL A 106 -5.38 12.74 5.74
CA VAL A 106 -4.58 13.67 6.53
C VAL A 106 -3.55 14.41 5.65
N ALA A 107 -2.90 13.68 4.73
CA ALA A 107 -1.94 14.22 3.77
C ALA A 107 -2.53 14.27 2.34
N LEU A 108 -3.55 15.11 2.13
CA LEU A 108 -4.29 15.25 0.87
C LEU A 108 -3.41 15.32 -0.39
N ASN A 109 -2.33 16.10 -0.34
CA ASN A 109 -1.45 16.39 -1.49
C ASN A 109 -0.22 15.47 -1.56
N SER A 110 -0.15 14.40 -0.76
CA SER A 110 0.93 13.41 -0.87
C SER A 110 0.68 12.46 -2.03
N HIS A 111 1.76 11.96 -2.61
CA HIS A 111 1.72 10.83 -3.51
C HIS A 111 1.66 9.52 -2.73
N VAL A 112 1.03 8.51 -3.30
CA VAL A 112 0.83 7.20 -2.70
C VAL A 112 1.59 6.15 -3.49
N ALA A 113 2.32 5.29 -2.76
CA ALA A 113 2.92 4.07 -3.29
C ALA A 113 2.39 2.87 -2.50
N MET A 114 1.79 1.90 -3.20
CA MET A 114 1.20 0.71 -2.57
C MET A 114 2.15 -0.48 -2.65
N TYR A 115 2.38 -1.14 -1.52
CA TYR A 115 3.19 -2.34 -1.38
C TYR A 115 2.32 -3.43 -0.75
N LYS A 116 1.62 -4.19 -1.59
CA LYS A 116 0.72 -5.24 -1.11
C LYS A 116 1.52 -6.42 -0.57
N ALA A 117 1.48 -6.65 0.74
CA ALA A 117 2.13 -7.78 1.39
C ALA A 117 1.16 -8.67 2.18
N LEU A 118 -0.05 -8.17 2.45
CA LEU A 118 -1.08 -8.86 3.21
C LEU A 118 -2.01 -9.59 2.25
N TRP A 119 -2.23 -10.87 2.50
CA TRP A 119 -3.08 -11.74 1.68
C TRP A 119 -4.16 -12.37 2.55
N LYS A 120 -5.31 -12.70 1.94
CA LYS A 120 -6.49 -13.24 2.65
C LYS A 120 -6.17 -14.48 3.49
N GLN A 121 -5.27 -15.33 3.02
CA GLN A 121 -4.92 -16.58 3.68
C GLN A 121 -4.09 -16.32 4.94
N THR A 122 -3.10 -15.42 4.86
CA THR A 122 -2.15 -15.15 5.94
C THR A 122 -1.22 -13.99 5.58
N VAL A 123 -0.54 -13.46 6.59
CA VAL A 123 0.52 -12.47 6.45
C VAL A 123 1.85 -13.18 6.65
N PHE A 124 2.73 -13.10 5.65
CA PHE A 124 4.08 -13.65 5.74
C PHE A 124 5.08 -12.55 6.05
N SER A 125 5.83 -12.71 7.13
CA SER A 125 6.89 -11.78 7.52
C SER A 125 7.90 -11.54 6.39
N SER A 126 8.21 -12.57 5.59
CA SER A 126 9.10 -12.43 4.43
C SER A 126 8.55 -11.52 3.34
N ASN A 127 7.24 -11.55 3.08
CA ASN A 127 6.60 -10.63 2.13
C ASN A 127 6.59 -9.19 2.67
N VAL A 128 6.36 -9.03 3.97
CA VAL A 128 6.37 -7.72 4.64
C VAL A 128 7.76 -7.10 4.62
N ILE A 129 8.80 -7.86 4.97
CA ILE A 129 10.20 -7.38 4.90
C ILE A 129 10.52 -6.95 3.47
N ALA A 130 10.21 -7.80 2.48
CA ALA A 130 10.46 -7.47 1.07
C ALA A 130 9.72 -6.20 0.60
N ALA A 131 8.50 -5.99 1.10
CA ALA A 131 7.72 -4.77 0.81
C ALA A 131 8.34 -3.52 1.43
N ILE A 132 8.83 -3.60 2.67
CA ILE A 132 9.51 -2.49 3.34
C ILE A 132 10.85 -2.19 2.65
N ASP A 133 11.63 -3.21 2.32
CA ASP A 133 12.91 -3.06 1.60
C ASP A 133 12.71 -2.38 0.23
N ALA A 134 11.67 -2.80 -0.51
CA ALA A 134 11.30 -2.16 -1.76
C ALA A 134 10.91 -0.69 -1.55
N ALA A 135 10.10 -0.39 -0.53
CA ALA A 135 9.69 0.98 -0.25
C ALA A 135 10.87 1.91 0.12
N ILE A 136 11.83 1.40 0.88
CA ILE A 136 13.09 2.09 1.19
C ILE A 136 13.87 2.36 -0.11
N SER A 137 14.06 1.34 -0.94
CA SER A 137 14.80 1.44 -2.20
C SER A 137 14.14 2.42 -3.19
N ASP A 138 12.81 2.46 -3.20
CA ASP A 138 12.04 3.33 -4.08
C ASP A 138 12.04 4.80 -3.61
N GLY A 139 12.56 5.10 -2.41
CA GLY A 139 12.72 6.45 -1.89
C GLY A 139 11.43 7.06 -1.33
N VAL A 140 10.57 6.21 -0.76
CA VAL A 140 9.41 6.62 0.05
C VAL A 140 9.85 7.53 1.20
N ASP A 141 9.07 8.58 1.49
CA ASP A 141 9.37 9.52 2.58
C ASP A 141 8.85 9.04 3.94
N VAL A 142 7.67 8.41 3.95
CA VAL A 142 7.00 7.93 5.19
C VAL A 142 6.33 6.58 4.90
N LEU A 143 6.53 5.62 5.79
CA LEU A 143 5.82 4.33 5.77
C LEU A 143 4.58 4.38 6.67
N SER A 144 3.48 3.86 6.16
CA SER A 144 2.26 3.59 6.94
C SER A 144 1.98 2.10 6.92
N LEU A 145 1.94 1.51 8.11
CA LEU A 145 1.80 0.08 8.37
C LEU A 145 0.64 -0.10 9.35
N SER A 146 -0.42 -0.78 8.95
CA SER A 146 -1.61 -1.00 9.80
C SER A 146 -1.81 -2.47 10.12
N PHE A 147 -0.74 -3.09 10.59
CA PHE A 147 -0.72 -4.46 11.06
C PHE A 147 0.40 -4.64 12.09
N GLY A 148 0.32 -5.71 12.86
CA GLY A 148 1.33 -6.13 13.80
C GLY A 148 1.22 -7.63 14.04
N CYS A 149 2.20 -8.20 14.73
CA CYS A 149 2.09 -9.57 15.20
C CYS A 149 1.79 -9.52 16.69
N THR A 150 0.98 -10.46 17.17
CA THR A 150 0.65 -10.61 18.58
C THR A 150 1.65 -11.49 19.34
N GLU A 151 2.72 -11.92 18.67
CA GLU A 151 3.76 -12.76 19.28
C GLU A 151 4.76 -11.91 20.08
N PHE A 152 5.02 -12.32 21.31
CA PHE A 152 6.00 -11.70 22.19
C PHE A 152 7.37 -12.35 21.99
N VAL A 153 8.09 -11.89 20.97
CA VAL A 153 9.48 -12.29 20.71
C VAL A 153 10.44 -11.10 20.92
N PRO A 154 11.72 -11.34 21.24
CA PRO A 154 12.73 -10.28 21.30
C PRO A 154 12.83 -9.48 19.99
N LEU A 155 13.22 -8.20 20.06
CA LEU A 155 13.25 -7.31 18.89
C LEU A 155 14.11 -7.82 17.73
N TYR A 156 15.19 -8.55 18.02
CA TYR A 156 16.09 -9.12 17.01
C TYR A 156 15.52 -10.39 16.33
N GLU A 157 14.44 -10.95 16.87
CA GLU A 157 13.65 -12.02 16.24
C GLU A 157 12.38 -11.46 15.61
N TYR A 158 12.03 -10.19 15.87
CA TYR A 158 10.80 -9.58 15.40
C TYR A 158 10.97 -8.96 14.00
N PRO A 159 10.47 -9.59 12.92
CA PRO A 159 10.82 -9.18 11.54
C PRO A 159 10.40 -7.76 11.20
N LEU A 160 9.26 -7.32 11.74
CA LEU A 160 8.74 -5.97 11.54
C LEU A 160 9.63 -4.92 12.21
N ALA A 161 10.14 -5.17 13.43
CA ALA A 161 11.10 -4.29 14.08
C ALA A 161 12.42 -4.20 13.30
N ILE A 162 12.93 -5.33 12.81
CA ILE A 162 14.17 -5.36 12.01
C ILE A 162 14.01 -4.51 10.74
N ALA A 163 12.94 -4.74 9.96
CA ALA A 163 12.69 -4.03 8.71
C ALA A 163 12.44 -2.53 8.93
N THR A 164 11.63 -2.17 9.93
CA THR A 164 11.37 -0.75 10.24
C THR A 164 12.58 -0.03 10.81
N PHE A 165 13.43 -0.72 11.58
CA PHE A 165 14.70 -0.16 12.01
C PHE A 165 15.66 0.12 10.85
N ALA A 166 15.66 -0.75 9.82
CA ALA A 166 16.39 -0.48 8.58
C ALA A 166 15.84 0.76 7.85
N ALA A 167 14.51 0.93 7.81
CA ALA A 167 13.88 2.12 7.22
C ALA A 167 14.29 3.42 7.92
N MET A 168 14.39 3.43 9.26
CA MET A 168 14.82 4.63 10.00
C MET A 168 16.27 5.05 9.73
N LYS A 169 17.13 4.15 9.25
CA LYS A 169 18.54 4.43 8.99
C LYS A 169 18.81 5.02 7.60
N LYS A 170 17.76 5.31 6.83
CA LYS A 170 17.83 5.79 5.45
C LYS A 170 17.15 7.13 5.31
#